data_AF-A0A9J7X3W9-F1
#
_entry.id   AF-A0A9J7X3W9-F1
#
_cell.length_a   1.000
_cell.length_b   1.000
_cell.length_c   1.000
_cell.angle_alpha   90.00
_cell.angle_beta   90.00
_cell.angle_gamma   90.00
#
_symmetry.space_group_name_H-M   'P 1'
#
loop_
_entity.id
_entity.type
_entity.pdbx_description
1 polymer ?
#
loop_
_entity_poly.entity_id
_entity_poly.type
_entity_poly.pdbx_seq_one_letter_code
_entity_poly.pdbx_strand_id
1 'polypeptide(L)'
;MVNRCCIVGCNSARHNRPLKKKWINLPLLSCLEARPRRPSEVKSQQAEVIRILESKSIKYELIDISVGSAVRDEMRSKSGNPTAIPPQIFNEDQYCGNYEMFSEAVEADTVEQFLKIA
;
A
#
# COMPACT_ATOMS: atom_id res chain seq x y z
N MET A 1 8.08 13.75 -18.05
CA MET A 1 8.68 13.12 -16.86
C MET A 1 7.74 12.01 -16.38
N VAL A 2 8.25 10.85 -15.99
CA VAL A 2 7.41 9.73 -15.52
C VAL A 2 7.42 9.77 -14.00
N ASN A 3 6.53 10.56 -13.42
CA ASN A 3 6.40 10.69 -11.97
C ASN A 3 5.94 9.33 -11.41
N ARG A 4 6.83 8.63 -10.69
CA ARG A 4 6.49 7.36 -10.03
C ARG A 4 6.29 7.63 -8.55
N CYS A 5 5.04 7.54 -8.11
CA CYS A 5 4.75 7.60 -6.68
C CYS A 5 5.12 6.27 -6.04
N CYS A 6 6.08 6.27 -5.12
CA CYS A 6 6.45 5.10 -4.35
C CYS A 6 5.54 5.02 -3.12
N ILE A 7 4.70 4.00 -3.06
CA ILE A 7 3.88 3.67 -1.89
C ILE A 7 4.66 2.65 -1.08
N VAL A 8 5.05 3.03 0.12
CA VAL A 8 5.74 2.12 1.03
C VAL A 8 4.68 1.27 1.73
N GLY A 9 4.59 0.03 1.28
CA GLY A 9 3.65 -0.98 1.75
C GLY A 9 4.29 -1.92 2.77
N CYS A 10 3.46 -2.62 3.55
CA CYS A 10 3.92 -3.68 4.44
C CYS A 10 3.18 -4.95 4.03
N ASN A 11 3.74 -5.70 3.09
CA ASN A 11 3.13 -6.94 2.62
C ASN A 11 3.47 -8.06 3.60
N SER A 12 2.90 -7.98 4.81
CA SER A 12 2.85 -9.11 5.74
C SER A 12 1.87 -10.17 5.19
N ALA A 13 2.26 -10.79 4.08
CA ALA A 13 1.75 -12.04 3.56
C ALA A 13 2.80 -13.12 3.86
N ARG A 14 3.13 -13.33 5.14
CA ARG A 14 3.83 -14.56 5.52
C ARG A 14 2.87 -15.72 5.24
N HIS A 15 3.18 -16.44 4.16
CA HIS A 15 2.53 -17.63 3.62
C HIS A 15 1.32 -17.39 2.72
N ASN A 16 1.58 -16.95 1.48
CA ASN A 16 0.81 -17.50 0.36
C ASN A 16 1.18 -19.00 0.27
N ARG A 17 0.44 -19.87 0.96
CA ARG A 17 0.55 -21.32 0.72
C ARG A 17 0.17 -21.54 -0.74
N PRO A 18 0.97 -22.26 -1.54
CA PRO A 18 0.56 -22.57 -2.90
C PRO A 18 -0.76 -23.33 -2.81
N LEU A 19 -1.80 -22.78 -3.44
CA LEU A 19 -3.01 -23.52 -3.74
C LEU A 19 -2.57 -24.68 -4.64
N LYS A 20 -2.21 -25.83 -4.04
CA LYS A 20 -2.04 -27.08 -4.77
C LYS A 20 -3.41 -27.44 -5.30
N LYS A 21 -3.70 -26.95 -6.50
CA LYS A 21 -4.86 -27.34 -7.32
C LYS A 21 -4.73 -28.83 -7.63
N LYS A 22 -5.22 -29.69 -6.74
CA LYS A 22 -5.62 -31.05 -7.10
C LYS A 22 -7.11 -31.01 -7.40
N TRP A 23 -7.41 -30.93 -8.69
CA TRP A 23 -8.75 -31.07 -9.22
C TRP A 23 -9.16 -32.53 -9.15
N ILE A 24 -9.85 -32.96 -8.09
CA ILE A 24 -10.63 -34.22 -8.14
C ILE A 24 -11.88 -34.04 -7.27
N ASN A 25 -13.04 -33.98 -7.94
CA ASN A 25 -14.43 -34.17 -7.50
C ASN A 25 -14.76 -34.04 -5.99
N LEU A 26 -15.30 -32.90 -5.56
CA LEU A 26 -16.07 -32.78 -4.31
C LEU A 26 -17.42 -32.06 -4.57
N PRO A 27 -18.51 -32.45 -3.87
CA PRO A 27 -19.86 -31.96 -4.12
C PRO A 27 -20.03 -30.51 -3.66
N LEU A 28 -20.96 -29.81 -4.31
CA LEU A 28 -21.36 -28.40 -4.17
C LEU A 28 -21.91 -28.03 -2.77
N LEU A 29 -21.13 -28.18 -1.70
CA LEU A 29 -21.56 -27.78 -0.36
C LEU A 29 -20.41 -27.41 0.59
N SER A 30 -19.73 -26.27 0.36
CA SER A 30 -18.92 -25.60 1.41
C SER A 30 -18.48 -24.15 1.14
N CYS A 31 -19.13 -23.38 0.27
CA CYS A 31 -18.70 -22.00 -0.04
C CYS A 31 -18.84 -20.97 1.11
N LEU A 32 -19.19 -21.34 2.35
CA LEU A 32 -19.56 -20.36 3.39
C LEU A 32 -18.60 -20.19 4.57
N GLU A 33 -17.37 -20.70 4.54
CA GLU A 33 -16.49 -20.63 5.73
C GLU A 33 -15.08 -20.08 5.52
N ALA A 34 -14.86 -19.30 4.47
CA ALA A 34 -13.75 -18.36 4.49
C ALA A 34 -14.23 -17.06 5.17
N ARG A 35 -14.24 -17.01 6.51
CA ARG A 35 -14.40 -15.73 7.22
C ARG A 35 -13.27 -14.80 6.76
N PRO A 36 -13.55 -13.69 6.07
CA PRO A 36 -12.49 -12.77 5.67
C PRO A 36 -11.80 -12.30 6.95
N ARG A 37 -10.50 -12.59 7.08
CA ARG A 37 -9.70 -12.01 8.16
C ARG A 37 -9.78 -10.49 7.98
N ARG A 38 -10.21 -9.77 9.02
CA ARG A 38 -10.22 -8.30 9.02
C ARG A 38 -8.85 -7.82 8.53
N PRO A 39 -8.78 -7.05 7.44
CA PRO A 39 -7.52 -6.46 7.00
C PRO A 39 -6.93 -5.67 8.17
N SER A 40 -5.63 -5.79 8.40
CA SER A 40 -4.95 -4.86 9.29
C SER A 40 -5.18 -3.44 8.79
N GLU A 41 -5.33 -2.47 9.69
CA GLU A 41 -5.58 -1.06 9.36
C GLU A 41 -4.62 -0.54 8.28
N VAL A 42 -3.32 -0.88 8.40
CA VAL A 42 -2.27 -0.61 7.41
C VAL A 42 -2.59 -1.14 6.01
N LYS A 43 -3.19 -2.33 5.88
CA LYS A 43 -3.58 -2.91 4.59
C LYS A 43 -4.81 -2.22 4.00
N SER A 44 -5.74 -1.79 4.85
CA SER A 44 -6.91 -1.03 4.42
C SER A 44 -6.47 0.33 3.86
N GLN A 45 -5.63 1.04 4.60
CA GLN A 45 -5.08 2.34 4.18
C GLN A 45 -4.26 2.21 2.88
N GLN A 46 -3.42 1.17 2.75
CA GLN A 46 -2.69 0.91 1.50
C GLN A 46 -3.61 0.66 0.31
N ALA A 47 -4.64 -0.18 0.48
CA ALA A 47 -5.60 -0.46 -0.59
C ALA A 47 -6.37 0.79 -1.02
N GLU A 48 -6.71 1.64 -0.06
CA GLU A 48 -7.39 2.92 -0.31
C GLU A 48 -6.52 3.90 -1.10
N VAL A 49 -5.26 4.09 -0.69
CA VAL A 49 -4.29 4.94 -1.42
C VAL A 49 -4.13 4.45 -2.86
N ILE A 50 -3.96 3.14 -3.06
CA ILE A 50 -3.85 2.52 -4.39
C ILE A 50 -5.11 2.83 -5.23
N ARG A 51 -6.30 2.58 -4.69
CA ARG A 51 -7.57 2.80 -5.41
C ARG A 51 -7.70 4.25 -5.87
N ILE A 52 -7.29 5.20 -5.04
CA ILE A 52 -7.36 6.63 -5.35
C ILE A 52 -6.36 7.01 -6.45
N LEU A 53 -5.13 6.50 -6.38
CA LEU A 53 -4.11 6.72 -7.42
C LEU A 53 -4.53 6.12 -8.76
N GLU A 54 -5.13 4.92 -8.76
CA GLU A 54 -5.70 4.29 -9.94
C GLU A 54 -6.85 5.11 -10.54
N SER A 55 -7.74 5.65 -9.68
CA SER A 55 -8.83 6.54 -10.10
C SER A 55 -8.31 7.79 -10.82
N LYS A 56 -7.20 8.37 -10.34
CA LYS A 56 -6.53 9.52 -10.97
C LYS A 56 -5.54 9.13 -12.09
N SER A 57 -5.45 7.85 -12.46
CA SER A 57 -4.50 7.33 -13.48
C SER A 57 -3.04 7.69 -13.22
N ILE A 58 -2.65 7.78 -11.95
CA ILE A 58 -1.29 8.12 -11.52
C ILE A 58 -0.46 6.84 -11.44
N LYS A 59 0.74 6.86 -12.03
CA LYS A 59 1.66 5.71 -11.96
C LYS A 59 2.27 5.61 -10.57
N TYR A 60 2.17 4.43 -9.97
CA TYR A 60 2.73 4.15 -8.66
C TYR A 60 3.56 2.86 -8.65
N GLU A 61 4.46 2.77 -7.68
CA GLU A 61 5.28 1.60 -7.40
C GLU A 61 5.12 1.20 -5.93
N LEU A 62 4.88 -0.07 -5.66
CA LEU A 62 4.73 -0.59 -4.30
C LEU A 62 6.06 -1.13 -3.80
N ILE A 63 6.62 -0.48 -2.80
CA ILE A 63 7.86 -0.91 -2.14
C ILE A 63 7.48 -1.60 -0.83
N ASP A 64 7.75 -2.91 -0.72
CA ASP A 64 7.47 -3.65 0.51
C ASP A 64 8.63 -3.49 1.51
N ILE A 65 8.40 -2.80 2.63
CA ILE A 65 9.39 -2.70 3.72
C ILE A 65 9.53 -3.97 4.56
N SER A 66 8.66 -4.96 4.37
CA SER A 66 8.71 -6.20 5.12
C SER A 66 9.88 -7.10 4.69
N VAL A 67 10.45 -6.87 3.50
CA VAL A 67 11.52 -7.67 2.91
C VAL A 67 12.89 -7.38 3.53
N GLY A 68 13.10 -6.22 4.14
CA GLY A 68 14.40 -5.84 4.71
C GLY A 68 14.33 -4.66 5.67
N SER A 69 15.06 -4.75 6.78
CA SER A 69 15.09 -3.69 7.80
C SER A 69 15.70 -2.38 7.30
N ALA A 70 16.66 -2.44 6.38
CA ALA A 70 17.30 -1.26 5.78
C ALA A 70 16.29 -0.33 5.08
N VAL A 71 15.36 -0.89 4.30
CA VAL A 71 14.33 -0.13 3.58
C VAL A 71 13.36 0.55 4.54
N ARG A 72 13.01 -0.15 5.64
CA ARG A 72 12.18 0.42 6.71
C ARG A 72 12.89 1.59 7.40
N ASP A 73 14.19 1.44 7.66
CA ASP A 73 14.97 2.47 8.36
C ASP A 73 15.22 3.67 7.44
N GLU A 74 15.41 3.45 6.13
CA GLU A 74 15.45 4.51 5.12
C GLU A 74 14.12 5.27 5.04
N MET A 75 12.99 4.56 5.02
CA MET A 75 11.66 5.18 5.03
C MET A 75 11.46 6.06 6.28
N ARG A 76 11.88 5.59 7.46
CA ARG A 76 11.81 6.35 8.72
C ARG A 76 12.73 7.56 8.70
N SER A 77 13.92 7.43 8.13
CA SER A 77 14.86 8.53 7.98
C SER A 77 14.34 9.60 7.03
N LYS A 78 13.85 9.20 5.84
CA LYS A 78 13.31 10.11 4.83
C LYS A 78 11.99 10.78 5.25
N SER A 79 11.14 10.09 6.03
CA SER A 79 9.93 10.69 6.63
C SER A 79 10.24 11.57 7.85
N GLY A 80 11.49 11.59 8.34
CA GLY A 80 11.87 12.34 9.54
C GLY A 80 11.22 11.83 10.83
N ASN A 81 10.58 10.65 10.80
CA ASN A 81 9.85 10.11 11.94
C ASN A 81 10.28 8.64 12.21
N PRO A 82 10.95 8.37 13.34
CA PRO A 82 11.45 7.04 13.70
C PRO A 82 10.33 6.02 13.98
N THR A 83 9.11 6.48 14.28
CA THR A 83 7.93 5.63 14.50
C THR A 83 6.97 5.63 13.32
N ALA A 84 7.38 6.17 12.17
CA ALA A 84 6.54 6.19 10.98
C ALA A 84 6.04 4.78 10.60
N ILE A 85 4.73 4.70 10.39
CA ILE A 85 4.00 3.48 10.04
C ILE A 85 3.58 3.60 8.57
N PRO A 86 3.68 2.54 7.77
CA PRO A 86 3.06 2.49 6.45
C PRO A 86 1.54 2.75 6.49
N PRO A 87 0.93 3.35 5.45
CA PRO A 87 1.54 3.75 4.18
C PRO A 87 2.26 5.09 4.27
N GLN A 88 3.39 5.19 3.57
CA GLN A 88 4.14 6.43 3.37
C GLN A 88 4.31 6.66 1.88
N ILE A 89 4.11 7.90 1.45
CA ILE A 89 4.05 8.27 0.05
C ILE A 89 5.26 9.14 -0.29
N PHE A 90 5.99 8.71 -1.30
CA PHE A 90 7.14 9.40 -1.85
C PHE A 90 6.92 9.63 -3.34
N ASN A 91 7.44 10.73 -3.86
CA ASN A 91 7.60 10.94 -5.29
C ASN A 91 9.10 10.87 -5.58
N GLU A 92 9.54 9.77 -6.18
CA GLU A 92 10.96 9.42 -6.35
C GLU A 92 11.71 9.44 -5.01
N ASP A 93 12.58 10.42 -4.78
CA ASP A 93 13.33 10.60 -3.52
C ASP A 93 12.71 11.65 -2.57
N GLN A 94 11.64 12.32 -3.00
CA GLN A 94 10.97 13.33 -2.18
C GLN A 94 9.85 12.73 -1.35
N TYR A 95 9.89 12.97 -0.04
CA TYR A 95 8.76 12.68 0.83
C TYR A 95 7.59 13.62 0.51
N CYS A 96 6.40 13.03 0.33
CA CYS A 96 5.14 13.76 0.14
C CYS A 96 4.35 13.81 1.44
N GLY A 97 4.20 12.66 2.12
CA GLY A 97 3.51 12.60 3.41
C GLY A 97 3.06 11.20 3.81
N ASN A 98 2.32 11.15 4.92
CA ASN A 98 1.70 9.93 5.46
C ASN A 98 0.27 9.75 4.91
N TYR A 99 -0.43 8.72 5.40
CA TYR A 99 -1.84 8.49 5.05
C TYR A 99 -2.77 9.67 5.37
N GLU A 100 -2.63 10.27 6.55
CA GLU A 100 -3.51 11.36 7.02
C GLU A 100 -3.41 12.58 6.10
N MET A 101 -2.19 13.03 5.80
CA MET A 101 -1.95 14.13 4.87
C MET A 101 -2.45 13.83 3.46
N PHE A 102 -2.36 12.56 3.01
CA PHE A 102 -2.93 12.15 1.73
C PHE A 102 -4.46 12.19 1.76
N SER A 103 -5.10 11.74 2.83
CA SER A 103 -6.55 11.81 2.99
C SER A 103 -7.05 13.26 2.94
N GLU A 104 -6.36 14.18 3.62
CA GLU A 104 -6.65 15.62 3.54
C GLU A 104 -6.51 16.16 2.11
N ALA A 105 -5.45 15.77 1.38
CA ALA A 105 -5.26 16.15 -0.01
C ALA A 105 -6.34 15.58 -0.95
N VAL A 106 -6.86 14.38 -0.64
CA VAL A 106 -7.96 13.76 -1.37
C VAL A 106 -9.26 14.51 -1.13
N GLU A 107 -9.56 14.87 0.12
CA GLU A 107 -10.73 15.66 0.48
C GLU A 107 -10.69 17.07 -0.14
N ALA A 108 -9.50 17.66 -0.24
CA ALA A 108 -9.27 18.95 -0.89
C ALA A 108 -9.13 18.87 -2.43
N ASP A 109 -9.17 17.68 -3.02
CA ASP A 109 -8.87 17.41 -4.44
C ASP A 109 -7.52 17.96 -4.94
N THR A 110 -6.53 18.09 -4.04
CA THR A 110 -5.18 18.61 -4.31
C THR A 110 -4.12 17.51 -4.37
N VAL A 111 -4.52 16.26 -4.64
CA VAL A 111 -3.63 15.08 -4.69
C VAL A 111 -2.44 15.28 -5.64
N GLU A 112 -2.63 15.93 -6.79
CA GLU A 112 -1.56 16.17 -7.75
C GLU A 112 -0.49 17.13 -7.20
N GLN A 113 -0.91 18.14 -6.44
CA GLN A 113 0.00 19.07 -5.76
C GLN A 113 0.71 18.37 -4.59
N PHE A 114 -0.02 17.56 -3.82
CA PHE A 114 0.54 16.76 -2.74
C PHE A 114 1.63 15.81 -3.22
N LEU A 115 1.40 15.16 -4.38
CA LEU A 115 2.37 14.29 -5.01
C LEU A 115 3.48 15.04 -5.76
N LYS A 116 3.42 16.38 -5.82
CA LYS A 116 4.38 17.24 -6.51
C LYS A 116 4.52 16.87 -7.99
N ILE A 117 3.40 16.54 -8.63
CA ILE A 117 3.34 16.17 -10.05
C ILE A 117 2.78 17.28 -10.94
N ALA A 118 2.22 18.33 -10.32
CA ALA A 118 1.70 19.53 -10.96
C ALA A 118 2.77 20.62 -11.15
#